data_AF-A0A166C0F8-F1
#
_entry.id   AF-A0A166C0F8-F1
#
_cell.length_a   1.000
_cell.length_b   1.000
_cell.length_c   1.000
_cell.angle_alpha   90.00
_cell.angle_beta   90.00
_cell.angle_gamma   90.00
#
_symmetry.space_group_name_H-M   'P 1'
#
loop_
_entity.id
_entity.type
_entity.pdbx_description
1 polymer ?
#
loop_
_entity_poly.entity_id
_entity_poly.type
_entity_poly.pdbx_seq_one_letter_code
_entity_poly.pdbx_strand_id
1 'polypeptide(L)'
;MSDTDTLPENMDDAWDTALSEAEGGDSDEDLAAAWGAALQEQGVEGGEEAAAQWAAMIDDSEPDVESASRGADRILNQEEIDNLLGFTLDGSLAGDEGGIRALINSAMVSYERLPMLEIVFDRLVRLTTTSLRNFTSDNVEVSLDSMTNVRFGDYLNSIPLPAILGVFKAKEWDGFGLVTVESSLIYSIIDVLLGGGRGSSPTRVEGRPYTTIESNLVRRMIEIILLDAEQAFGPLSPVSFPLERLETNPRFAAISRPANAAIMVELRIDMEDRGGKVEIVLPYATLEPIRELLLQMFMGEKFGRDPIWEEHLATEVYSSEVQVDAVLYENTIPLQRVLNLEVGQTLLFDTGPRDPVQVKCGGVALTEGLMGHVDDRISIEISKKLKQPKMTLAAFEKSLQSELETN
;
A
#
# COMPACT_ATOMS: atom_id res chain seq x y z
N MET A 1 -35.70 -53.31 39.35
CA MET A 1 -34.23 -53.44 39.29
C MET A 1 -33.93 -54.47 38.21
N SER A 2 -34.16 -54.22 36.92
CA SER A 2 -33.95 -52.99 36.12
C SER A 2 -32.51 -52.50 36.29
N ASP A 3 -31.68 -52.32 35.26
CA ASP A 3 -31.95 -51.88 33.89
C ASP A 3 -30.90 -52.45 32.91
N THR A 4 -31.36 -52.80 31.71
CA THR A 4 -30.54 -52.99 30.51
C THR A 4 -31.09 -52.02 29.49
N ASP A 5 -30.32 -50.98 29.21
CA ASP A 5 -30.67 -49.86 28.33
C ASP A 5 -30.55 -50.32 26.87
N THR A 6 -31.66 -50.23 26.14
CA THR A 6 -31.74 -50.51 24.69
C THR A 6 -32.17 -49.22 24.00
N LEU A 7 -31.36 -48.76 23.05
CA LEU A 7 -31.59 -47.58 22.21
C LEU A 7 -32.84 -47.78 21.34
N PRO A 8 -33.70 -46.76 21.14
CA PRO A 8 -34.84 -46.87 20.24
C PRO A 8 -34.46 -46.56 18.79
N GLU A 9 -34.86 -47.46 17.90
CA GLU A 9 -34.96 -47.25 16.45
C GLU A 9 -36.16 -46.34 16.11
N ASN A 10 -36.05 -45.65 14.96
CA ASN A 10 -37.08 -44.92 14.21
C ASN A 10 -37.49 -43.53 14.72
N MET A 11 -36.70 -42.52 14.34
CA MET A 11 -37.13 -41.12 14.31
C MET A 11 -37.83 -40.75 13.00
N ASP A 12 -37.70 -41.54 11.93
CA ASP A 12 -38.27 -41.21 10.61
C ASP A 12 -39.78 -41.52 10.50
N ASP A 13 -40.29 -42.54 11.20
CA ASP A 13 -41.72 -42.91 11.18
C ASP A 13 -42.63 -41.91 11.93
N ALA A 14 -42.07 -41.19 12.91
CA ALA A 14 -42.81 -40.18 13.68
C ALA A 14 -43.05 -38.89 12.87
N TRP A 15 -42.18 -38.58 11.92
CA TRP A 15 -42.32 -37.43 11.03
C TRP A 15 -43.30 -37.71 9.88
N ASP A 16 -43.34 -38.95 9.38
CA ASP A 16 -44.26 -39.37 8.30
C ASP A 16 -45.72 -39.48 8.78
N THR A 17 -45.93 -39.83 10.05
CA THR A 17 -47.27 -39.86 10.67
C THR A 17 -47.81 -38.45 10.95
N ALA A 18 -46.95 -37.49 11.31
CA ALA A 18 -47.34 -36.09 11.52
C ALA A 18 -47.64 -35.35 10.20
N LEU A 19 -46.97 -35.73 9.10
CA LEU A 19 -47.21 -35.18 7.77
C LEU A 19 -48.51 -35.69 7.12
N SER A 20 -49.01 -36.86 7.53
CA SER A 20 -50.23 -37.46 6.98
C SER A 20 -51.53 -37.04 7.67
N GLU A 21 -51.47 -36.44 8.87
CA GLU A 21 -52.64 -35.89 9.57
C GLU A 21 -52.91 -34.40 9.26
N ALA A 22 -52.04 -33.73 8.48
CA ALA A 22 -52.15 -32.31 8.14
C ALA A 22 -52.56 -32.04 6.67
N GLU A 23 -53.21 -33.00 5.99
CA GLU A 23 -53.89 -32.77 4.71
C GLU A 23 -55.41 -32.68 4.91
N GLY A 24 -55.85 -31.55 5.47
CA GLY A 24 -57.26 -31.12 5.52
C GLY A 24 -57.27 -29.59 5.62
N GLY A 25 -57.79 -28.91 4.60
CA GLY A 25 -57.79 -27.45 4.55
C GLY A 25 -58.77 -26.86 5.56
N ASP A 26 -58.25 -26.34 6.67
CA ASP A 26 -59.01 -25.58 7.66
C ASP A 26 -58.90 -24.06 7.38
N SER A 27 -59.98 -23.34 7.66
CA SER A 27 -60.05 -21.90 7.47
C SER A 27 -59.31 -21.15 8.59
N ASP A 28 -58.86 -19.92 8.34
CA ASP A 28 -58.07 -19.14 9.32
C ASP A 28 -58.83 -18.89 10.65
N GLU A 29 -60.18 -18.96 10.65
CA GLU A 29 -61.01 -18.93 11.87
C GLU A 29 -60.88 -20.20 12.72
N ASP A 30 -60.72 -21.37 12.08
CA ASP A 30 -60.60 -22.66 12.77
C ASP A 30 -59.25 -22.78 13.49
N LEU A 31 -58.18 -22.23 12.89
CA LEU A 31 -56.84 -22.19 13.48
C LEU A 31 -56.76 -21.28 14.71
N ALA A 32 -57.44 -20.12 14.67
CA ALA A 32 -57.50 -19.21 15.81
C ALA A 32 -58.28 -19.82 16.99
N ALA A 33 -59.37 -20.55 16.72
CA ALA A 33 -60.14 -21.26 17.72
C ALA A 33 -59.35 -22.41 18.37
N ALA A 34 -58.61 -23.19 17.57
CA ALA A 34 -57.75 -24.25 18.07
C ALA A 34 -56.61 -23.73 18.96
N TRP A 35 -56.04 -22.57 18.62
CA TRP A 35 -54.97 -21.95 19.41
C TRP A 35 -55.48 -21.37 20.74
N GLY A 36 -56.67 -20.76 20.73
CA GLY A 36 -57.35 -20.30 21.96
C GLY A 36 -57.65 -21.45 22.93
N ALA A 37 -58.11 -22.60 22.41
CA ALA A 37 -58.36 -23.79 23.22
C ALA A 37 -57.07 -24.34 23.87
N ALA A 38 -55.96 -24.37 23.13
CA ALA A 38 -54.66 -24.82 23.65
C ALA A 38 -54.10 -23.91 24.76
N LEU A 39 -54.31 -22.59 24.66
CA LEU A 39 -53.89 -21.62 25.69
C LEU A 39 -54.73 -21.74 26.98
N GLN A 40 -56.01 -22.07 26.84
CA GLN A 40 -56.90 -22.29 27.97
C GLN A 40 -56.57 -23.60 28.71
N GLU A 41 -56.17 -24.65 27.98
CA GLU A 41 -55.72 -25.92 28.55
C GLU A 41 -54.38 -25.77 29.32
N GLN A 42 -53.55 -24.80 28.94
CA GLN A 42 -52.33 -24.42 29.66
C GLN A 42 -52.55 -23.41 30.81
N GLY A 43 -53.80 -23.05 31.12
CA GLY A 43 -54.15 -22.22 32.28
C GLY A 43 -53.81 -20.74 32.14
N VAL A 44 -53.69 -20.24 30.90
CA VAL A 44 -53.46 -18.81 30.62
C VAL A 44 -54.79 -18.07 30.68
N GLU A 45 -55.01 -17.24 31.69
CA GLU A 45 -56.19 -16.37 31.77
C GLU A 45 -56.18 -15.33 30.65
N GLY A 46 -57.26 -15.25 29.87
CA GLY A 46 -57.41 -14.32 28.74
C GLY A 46 -57.17 -14.92 27.34
N GLY A 47 -57.02 -16.24 27.21
CA GLY A 47 -56.76 -16.92 25.94
C GLY A 47 -57.80 -16.65 24.82
N GLU A 48 -59.08 -16.54 25.17
CA GLU A 48 -60.15 -16.19 24.21
C GLU A 48 -60.07 -14.74 23.72
N GLU A 49 -59.69 -13.79 24.58
CA GLU A 49 -59.49 -12.39 24.19
C GLU A 49 -58.23 -12.20 23.35
N ALA A 50 -57.17 -12.97 23.62
CA ALA A 50 -55.95 -12.98 22.81
C ALA A 50 -56.21 -13.56 21.41
N ALA A 51 -57.01 -14.64 21.32
CA ALA A 51 -57.42 -15.22 20.04
C ALA A 51 -58.33 -14.26 19.24
N ALA A 52 -59.27 -13.57 19.91
CA ALA A 52 -60.14 -12.59 19.26
C ALA A 52 -59.37 -11.33 18.78
N GLN A 53 -58.36 -10.88 19.53
CA GLN A 53 -57.47 -9.79 19.09
C GLN A 53 -56.60 -10.21 17.90
N TRP A 54 -56.17 -11.47 17.85
CA TRP A 54 -55.45 -12.02 16.70
C TRP A 54 -56.34 -12.12 15.46
N ALA A 55 -57.58 -12.60 15.59
CA ALA A 55 -58.53 -12.66 14.49
C ALA A 55 -58.86 -11.26 13.93
N ALA A 56 -58.99 -10.25 14.80
CA ALA A 56 -59.21 -8.85 14.38
C ALA A 56 -57.99 -8.23 13.68
N MET A 57 -56.77 -8.65 14.02
CA MET A 57 -55.53 -8.19 13.37
C MET A 57 -55.32 -8.81 11.97
N ILE A 58 -56.01 -9.92 11.67
CA ILE A 58 -56.00 -10.56 10.36
C ILE A 58 -57.00 -9.86 9.41
N ASP A 59 -58.17 -9.45 9.91
CA ASP A 59 -59.20 -8.76 9.12
C ASP A 59 -58.82 -7.30 8.75
N ASP A 60 -58.03 -6.61 9.59
CA ASP A 60 -57.63 -5.20 9.37
C ASP A 60 -56.40 -5.05 8.44
N SER A 61 -56.06 -6.10 7.69
CA SER A 61 -54.93 -6.14 6.76
C SER A 61 -55.35 -6.50 5.33
N GLU A 62 -56.32 -5.77 4.77
CA GLU A 62 -56.39 -5.57 3.31
C GLU A 62 -55.49 -4.38 2.92
N PRO A 63 -54.37 -4.58 2.20
CA PRO A 63 -53.56 -3.47 1.72
C PRO A 63 -53.95 -3.08 0.30
N ASP A 64 -54.21 -1.79 0.10
CA ASP A 64 -54.00 -1.16 -1.20
C ASP A 64 -52.53 -1.37 -1.61
N VAL A 65 -52.36 -1.98 -2.79
CA VAL A 65 -51.14 -2.19 -3.59
C VAL A 65 -50.15 -3.29 -3.14
N GLU A 66 -49.86 -4.17 -4.12
CA GLU A 66 -48.70 -5.07 -4.26
C GLU A 66 -48.78 -6.48 -3.64
N SER A 67 -49.32 -7.44 -4.40
CA SER A 67 -49.07 -8.88 -4.16
C SER A 67 -48.10 -9.45 -5.21
N ALA A 68 -46.80 -9.34 -4.92
CA ALA A 68 -45.81 -10.30 -5.39
C ALA A 68 -45.76 -11.49 -4.42
N SER A 69 -45.77 -12.69 -4.99
CA SER A 69 -45.37 -13.97 -4.39
C SER A 69 -46.39 -14.71 -3.51
N ARG A 70 -47.29 -15.45 -4.18
CA ARG A 70 -47.45 -16.89 -3.90
C ARG A 70 -46.54 -17.65 -4.86
N GLY A 71 -45.75 -18.60 -4.37
CA GLY A 71 -45.14 -19.63 -5.21
C GLY A 71 -43.84 -20.22 -4.67
N ALA A 72 -43.90 -21.03 -3.61
CA ALA A 72 -42.93 -22.11 -3.44
C ALA A 72 -43.38 -23.29 -4.30
N ASP A 73 -43.11 -23.22 -5.61
CA ASP A 73 -42.62 -24.35 -6.42
C ASP A 73 -42.16 -23.87 -7.82
N ARG A 74 -41.36 -22.80 -7.87
CA ARG A 74 -40.82 -22.27 -9.12
C ARG A 74 -39.32 -22.56 -9.18
N ILE A 75 -38.95 -23.54 -10.00
CA ILE A 75 -37.55 -23.76 -10.41
C ILE A 75 -37.07 -22.45 -11.04
N LEU A 76 -36.12 -21.78 -10.38
CA LEU A 76 -35.57 -20.50 -10.83
C LEU A 76 -34.85 -20.72 -12.17
N ASN A 77 -35.20 -19.90 -13.16
CA ASN A 77 -34.53 -19.94 -14.44
C ASN A 77 -33.13 -19.30 -14.30
N GLN A 78 -32.18 -19.72 -15.14
CA GLN A 78 -30.78 -19.30 -15.09
C GLN A 78 -30.62 -17.77 -15.13
N GLU A 79 -31.53 -17.05 -15.80
CA GLU A 79 -31.56 -15.57 -15.84
C GLU A 79 -31.95 -14.91 -14.50
N GLU A 80 -32.77 -15.55 -13.66
CA GLU A 80 -33.11 -15.02 -12.33
C GLU A 80 -31.96 -15.26 -11.33
N ILE A 81 -31.23 -16.36 -11.50
CA ILE A 81 -30.02 -16.66 -10.73
C ILE A 81 -28.91 -15.66 -11.08
N ASP A 82 -28.75 -15.31 -12.37
CA ASP A 82 -27.75 -14.35 -12.83
C ASP A 82 -28.03 -12.91 -12.33
N ASN A 83 -29.30 -12.53 -12.21
CA ASN A 83 -29.70 -11.24 -11.64
C ASN A 83 -29.52 -11.17 -10.12
N LEU A 84 -29.68 -12.29 -9.40
CA LEU A 84 -29.44 -12.37 -7.96
C LEU A 84 -27.94 -12.45 -7.61
N LEU A 85 -27.10 -12.98 -8.51
CA LEU A 85 -25.65 -13.14 -8.30
C LEU A 85 -24.79 -12.07 -8.98
N GLY A 86 -25.38 -11.07 -9.64
CA GLY A 86 -24.65 -9.89 -10.14
C GLY A 86 -23.57 -10.20 -11.18
N PHE A 87 -23.72 -11.31 -11.92
CA PHE A 87 -22.82 -11.68 -13.02
C PHE A 87 -23.50 -11.36 -14.36
N THR A 88 -23.52 -10.09 -14.76
CA THR A 88 -23.71 -9.75 -16.17
C THR A 88 -22.35 -9.72 -16.87
N LEU A 89 -22.03 -10.81 -17.56
CA LEU A 89 -21.02 -10.81 -18.62
C LEU A 89 -21.65 -10.10 -19.82
N ASP A 90 -21.11 -8.92 -20.13
CA ASP A 90 -21.43 -8.01 -21.24
C ASP A 90 -22.47 -6.90 -20.93
N GLY A 91 -21.95 -5.84 -20.34
CA GLY A 91 -22.66 -4.60 -20.00
C GLY A 91 -21.69 -3.50 -19.58
N SER A 92 -20.58 -3.34 -20.32
CA SER A 92 -19.71 -2.19 -20.16
C SER A 92 -20.44 -0.93 -20.63
N LEU A 93 -20.45 0.09 -19.76
CA LEU A 93 -20.80 1.51 -19.97
C LEU A 93 -22.26 1.91 -19.66
N ALA A 94 -22.35 2.75 -18.61
CA ALA A 94 -23.45 3.63 -18.22
C ALA A 94 -24.66 3.00 -17.51
N GLY A 95 -24.67 3.11 -16.18
CA GLY A 95 -25.83 2.79 -15.34
C GLY A 95 -25.60 3.31 -13.93
N ASP A 96 -26.19 4.46 -13.66
CA ASP A 96 -26.06 5.29 -12.47
C ASP A 96 -26.76 4.64 -11.26
N GLU A 97 -26.04 3.83 -10.49
CA GLU A 97 -26.43 3.45 -9.13
C GLU A 97 -25.31 3.74 -8.13
N GLY A 98 -25.53 4.81 -7.35
CA GLY A 98 -24.82 5.07 -6.12
C GLY A 98 -23.76 6.16 -6.19
N GLY A 99 -24.01 7.30 -6.85
CA GLY A 99 -23.08 8.45 -6.89
C GLY A 99 -22.52 8.88 -5.52
N ILE A 100 -23.23 8.68 -4.41
CA ILE A 100 -22.73 8.97 -3.06
C ILE A 100 -21.81 7.85 -2.52
N ARG A 101 -22.12 6.57 -2.79
CA ARG A 101 -21.22 5.45 -2.43
C ARG A 101 -19.99 5.42 -3.32
N ALA A 102 -20.14 5.73 -4.60
CA ALA A 102 -19.06 5.93 -5.54
C ALA A 102 -18.21 7.16 -5.16
N LEU A 103 -18.77 8.26 -4.65
CA LEU A 103 -17.99 9.40 -4.13
C LEU A 103 -17.26 9.08 -2.82
N ILE A 104 -17.84 8.25 -1.96
CA ILE A 104 -17.19 7.75 -0.72
C ILE A 104 -16.10 6.73 -1.05
N ASN A 105 -16.28 5.92 -2.10
CA ASN A 105 -15.30 4.95 -2.58
C ASN A 105 -14.23 5.60 -3.51
N SER A 106 -14.59 6.69 -4.20
CA SER A 106 -13.72 7.52 -5.05
C SER A 106 -13.05 8.65 -4.28
N ALA A 107 -13.32 8.79 -2.98
CA ALA A 107 -12.28 9.14 -2.05
C ALA A 107 -11.28 7.96 -2.00
N MET A 108 -10.65 7.66 -3.15
CA MET A 108 -9.27 7.21 -3.19
C MET A 108 -8.58 8.25 -2.32
N VAL A 109 -8.33 7.84 -1.08
CA VAL A 109 -7.57 8.66 -0.17
C VAL A 109 -6.21 8.70 -0.81
N SER A 110 -5.95 9.80 -1.53
CA SER A 110 -4.65 10.13 -2.08
C SER A 110 -3.73 10.39 -0.89
N TYR A 111 -3.32 9.31 -0.23
CA TYR A 111 -2.29 9.38 0.78
C TYR A 111 -1.01 9.86 0.10
N GLU A 112 -0.26 10.69 0.81
CA GLU A 112 0.99 11.24 0.33
C GLU A 112 1.92 10.10 -0.11
N ARG A 113 2.55 10.26 -1.28
CA ARG A 113 3.60 9.33 -1.71
C ARG A 113 4.74 9.43 -0.71
N LEU A 114 5.26 8.29 -0.28
CA LEU A 114 6.39 8.18 0.63
C LEU A 114 7.64 7.80 -0.19
N PRO A 115 8.35 8.77 -0.80
CA PRO A 115 9.45 8.48 -1.72
C PRO A 115 10.57 7.68 -1.06
N MET A 116 10.83 7.90 0.23
CA MET A 116 11.83 7.12 0.96
C MET A 116 11.41 5.66 1.15
N LEU A 117 10.11 5.37 1.20
CA LEU A 117 9.62 4.01 1.30
C LEU A 117 9.93 3.22 0.02
N GLU A 118 9.75 3.84 -1.15
CA GLU A 118 10.13 3.24 -2.44
C GLU A 118 11.63 2.87 -2.47
N ILE A 119 12.49 3.76 -1.97
CA ILE A 119 13.94 3.53 -1.88
C ILE A 119 14.28 2.37 -0.91
N VAL A 120 13.59 2.31 0.24
CA VAL A 120 13.78 1.21 1.20
C VAL A 120 13.41 -0.12 0.57
N PHE A 121 12.29 -0.20 -0.14
CA PHE A 121 11.86 -1.44 -0.78
C PHE A 121 12.74 -1.83 -1.98
N ASP A 122 13.26 -0.88 -2.74
CA ASP A 122 14.28 -1.15 -3.77
C ASP A 122 15.58 -1.73 -3.15
N ARG A 123 15.98 -1.22 -1.98
CA ARG A 123 17.06 -1.83 -1.20
C ARG A 123 16.71 -3.23 -0.68
N LEU A 124 15.50 -3.43 -0.18
CA LEU A 124 15.01 -4.73 0.26
C LEU A 124 15.14 -5.75 -0.87
N VAL A 125 14.69 -5.43 -2.08
CA VAL A 125 14.79 -6.29 -3.27
C VAL A 125 16.23 -6.78 -3.50
N ARG A 126 17.22 -5.89 -3.40
CA ARG A 126 18.64 -6.24 -3.56
C ARG A 126 19.14 -7.19 -2.47
N LEU A 127 18.78 -6.94 -1.21
CA LEU A 127 19.16 -7.79 -0.08
C LEU A 127 18.50 -9.17 -0.20
N THR A 128 17.18 -9.20 -0.42
CA THR A 128 16.39 -10.41 -0.55
C THR A 128 16.82 -11.29 -1.72
N THR A 129 17.22 -10.69 -2.86
CA THR A 129 17.80 -11.46 -3.97
C THR A 129 19.03 -12.26 -3.53
N THR A 130 19.90 -11.65 -2.73
CA THR A 130 21.12 -12.30 -2.24
C THR A 130 20.80 -13.36 -1.19
N SER A 131 19.95 -13.02 -0.22
CA SER A 131 19.58 -13.91 0.89
C SER A 131 18.78 -15.13 0.40
N LEU A 132 17.82 -14.95 -0.51
CA LEU A 132 17.04 -16.06 -1.08
C LEU A 132 17.86 -16.98 -1.97
N ARG A 133 18.82 -16.43 -2.74
CA ARG A 133 19.79 -17.24 -3.49
C ARG A 133 20.60 -18.13 -2.57
N ASN A 134 21.06 -17.61 -1.43
CA ASN A 134 21.80 -18.40 -0.43
C ASN A 134 20.92 -19.45 0.25
N PHE A 135 19.64 -19.13 0.50
CA PHE A 135 18.68 -20.03 1.13
C PHE A 135 18.29 -21.19 0.22
N THR A 136 18.02 -20.91 -1.05
CA THR A 136 17.57 -21.89 -2.06
C THR A 136 18.72 -22.62 -2.74
N SER A 137 19.93 -22.04 -2.73
CA SER A 137 21.08 -22.50 -3.53
C SER A 137 20.81 -22.54 -5.04
N ASP A 138 19.84 -21.76 -5.52
CA ASP A 138 19.46 -21.66 -6.94
C ASP A 138 19.53 -20.20 -7.44
N ASN A 139 19.40 -20.00 -8.74
CA ASN A 139 19.35 -18.66 -9.32
C ASN A 139 18.00 -17.99 -9.04
N VAL A 140 17.96 -17.12 -8.03
CA VAL A 140 16.77 -16.32 -7.68
C VAL A 140 16.96 -14.88 -8.14
N GLU A 141 15.91 -14.31 -8.73
CA GLU A 141 15.76 -12.89 -9.03
C GLU A 141 14.52 -12.34 -8.30
N VAL A 142 14.67 -11.19 -7.65
CA VAL A 142 13.57 -10.51 -6.98
C VAL A 142 13.38 -9.14 -7.63
N SER A 143 12.14 -8.75 -7.86
CA SER A 143 11.78 -7.44 -8.41
C SER A 143 10.60 -6.84 -7.64
N LEU A 144 10.54 -5.51 -7.60
CA LEU A 144 9.40 -4.76 -7.07
C LEU A 144 8.36 -4.65 -8.20
N ASP A 145 7.20 -5.27 -8.03
CA ASP A 145 6.12 -5.22 -9.04
C ASP A 145 5.29 -3.95 -8.88
N SER A 146 4.78 -3.70 -7.67
CA SER A 146 4.01 -2.50 -7.37
C SER A 146 4.04 -2.10 -5.90
N MET A 147 3.81 -0.81 -5.64
CA MET A 147 3.56 -0.25 -4.31
C MET A 147 2.27 0.56 -4.38
N THR A 148 1.24 0.12 -3.66
CA THR A 148 -0.11 0.72 -3.74
C THR A 148 -0.71 0.92 -2.36
N ASN A 149 -1.67 1.84 -2.27
CA ASN A 149 -2.43 2.08 -1.06
C ASN A 149 -3.75 1.32 -1.14
N VAL A 150 -4.02 0.50 -0.13
CA VAL A 150 -5.20 -0.37 -0.05
C VAL A 150 -5.90 -0.18 1.29
N ARG A 151 -7.20 -0.48 1.35
CA ARG A 151 -7.87 -0.66 2.64
C ARG A 151 -7.55 -2.06 3.15
N PHE A 152 -7.20 -2.16 4.44
CA PHE A 152 -6.76 -3.43 5.02
C PHE A 152 -7.83 -4.52 4.93
N GLY A 153 -9.10 -4.17 5.11
CA GLY A 153 -10.22 -5.11 4.97
C GLY A 153 -10.39 -5.64 3.55
N ASP A 154 -10.30 -4.76 2.55
CA ASP A 154 -10.44 -5.13 1.14
C ASP A 154 -9.30 -6.05 0.70
N TYR A 155 -8.08 -5.76 1.15
CA TYR A 155 -6.92 -6.64 0.93
C TYR A 155 -7.09 -8.02 1.57
N LEU A 156 -7.52 -8.11 2.85
CA LEU A 156 -7.73 -9.42 3.48
C LEU A 156 -8.76 -10.29 2.74
N ASN A 157 -9.77 -9.66 2.13
CA ASN A 157 -10.78 -10.34 1.34
C ASN A 157 -10.32 -10.71 -0.08
N SER A 158 -9.25 -10.09 -0.60
CA SER A 158 -8.70 -10.39 -1.92
C SER A 158 -7.70 -11.56 -1.92
N ILE A 159 -7.25 -12.02 -0.76
CA ILE A 159 -6.26 -13.10 -0.66
C ILE A 159 -6.87 -14.44 -1.09
N PRO A 160 -6.35 -15.09 -2.16
CA PRO A 160 -6.82 -16.40 -2.56
C PRO A 160 -6.42 -17.47 -1.54
N LEU A 161 -7.33 -18.38 -1.22
CA LEU A 161 -7.06 -19.52 -0.36
C LEU A 161 -6.65 -20.73 -1.22
N PRO A 162 -5.65 -21.53 -0.80
CA PRO A 162 -4.86 -21.45 0.45
C PRO A 162 -3.63 -20.53 0.32
N ALA A 163 -3.41 -19.65 1.32
CA ALA A 163 -2.22 -18.81 1.42
C ALA A 163 -1.56 -18.96 2.80
N ILE A 164 -0.26 -18.65 2.89
CA ILE A 164 0.42 -18.51 4.18
C ILE A 164 0.61 -17.03 4.46
N LEU A 165 0.10 -16.61 5.61
CA LEU A 165 0.19 -15.26 6.12
C LEU A 165 1.12 -15.26 7.34
N GLY A 166 2.12 -14.37 7.34
CA GLY A 166 2.99 -14.11 8.47
C GLY A 166 2.66 -12.77 9.11
N VAL A 167 2.27 -12.79 10.38
CA VAL A 167 2.11 -11.57 11.18
C VAL A 167 3.44 -11.28 11.87
N PHE A 168 4.00 -10.10 11.61
CA PHE A 168 5.24 -9.65 12.24
C PHE A 168 4.99 -8.39 13.05
N LYS A 169 5.77 -8.19 14.12
CA LYS A 169 5.71 -6.98 14.94
C LYS A 169 6.88 -6.06 14.59
N ALA A 170 6.61 -4.79 14.31
CA ALA A 170 7.62 -3.73 14.29
C ALA A 170 7.84 -3.26 15.74
N LYS A 171 8.90 -3.73 16.39
CA LYS A 171 9.10 -3.55 17.84
C LYS A 171 9.20 -2.09 18.25
N GLU A 172 9.99 -1.31 17.54
CA GLU A 172 10.35 0.07 17.86
C GLU A 172 9.24 1.05 17.49
N TRP A 173 8.39 0.68 16.52
CA TRP A 173 7.23 1.49 16.10
C TRP A 173 5.94 1.11 16.83
N ASP A 174 5.99 0.07 17.67
CA ASP A 174 4.86 -0.55 18.36
C ASP A 174 3.66 -0.83 17.45
N GLY A 175 3.94 -1.39 16.28
CA GLY A 175 2.93 -1.72 15.28
C GLY A 175 3.09 -3.14 14.74
N PHE A 176 2.11 -3.58 13.96
CA PHE A 176 2.14 -4.87 13.28
C PHE A 176 2.16 -4.69 11.78
N GLY A 177 2.75 -5.65 11.09
CA GLY A 177 2.71 -5.79 9.65
C GLY A 177 2.32 -7.22 9.26
N LEU A 178 1.97 -7.37 7.99
CA LEU A 178 1.52 -8.65 7.43
C LEU A 178 2.37 -8.97 6.20
N VAL A 179 2.85 -10.20 6.12
CA VAL A 179 3.46 -10.78 4.93
C VAL A 179 2.53 -11.86 4.41
N THR A 180 2.28 -11.88 3.11
CA THR A 180 1.51 -12.95 2.47
C THR A 180 2.37 -13.58 1.38
N VAL A 181 2.39 -14.90 1.33
CA VAL A 181 3.13 -15.66 0.33
C VAL A 181 2.13 -16.42 -0.53
N GLU A 182 2.22 -16.19 -1.84
CA GLU A 182 1.35 -16.85 -2.82
C GLU A 182 1.66 -18.36 -2.89
N SER A 183 0.62 -19.17 -3.15
CA SER A 183 0.75 -20.63 -3.22
C SER A 183 1.78 -21.08 -4.27
N SER A 184 1.86 -20.38 -5.41
CA SER A 184 2.82 -20.64 -6.50
C SER A 184 4.27 -20.58 -5.99
N LEU A 185 4.59 -19.55 -5.20
CA LEU A 185 5.90 -19.38 -4.60
C LEU A 185 6.19 -20.42 -3.51
N ILE A 186 5.19 -20.74 -2.68
CA ILE A 186 5.32 -21.76 -1.63
C ILE A 186 5.75 -23.10 -2.23
N TYR A 187 5.04 -23.58 -3.26
CA TYR A 187 5.38 -24.84 -3.93
C TYR A 187 6.73 -24.76 -4.62
N SER A 188 7.05 -23.62 -5.23
CA SER A 188 8.35 -23.42 -5.87
C SER A 188 9.50 -23.54 -4.87
N ILE A 189 9.42 -22.89 -3.70
CA ILE A 189 10.44 -23.00 -2.64
C ILE A 189 10.56 -24.43 -2.10
N ILE A 190 9.44 -25.11 -1.87
CA ILE A 190 9.45 -26.47 -1.33
C ILE A 190 10.16 -27.42 -2.30
N ASP A 191 9.85 -27.30 -3.59
CA ASP A 191 10.48 -28.11 -4.62
C ASP A 191 11.99 -27.85 -4.70
N VAL A 192 12.45 -26.58 -4.65
CA VAL A 192 13.89 -26.27 -4.62
C VAL A 192 14.58 -26.92 -3.41
N LEU A 193 14.03 -26.71 -2.21
CA LEU A 193 14.68 -27.11 -0.96
C LEU A 193 14.67 -28.62 -0.72
N LEU A 194 13.70 -29.33 -1.27
CA LEU A 194 13.63 -30.79 -1.18
C LEU A 194 14.37 -31.50 -2.34
N GLY A 195 15.03 -30.75 -3.22
CA GLY A 195 15.83 -31.30 -4.31
C GLY A 195 15.03 -31.73 -5.53
N GLY A 196 13.90 -31.07 -5.79
CA GLY A 196 13.12 -31.21 -7.01
C GLY A 196 13.97 -31.00 -8.26
N GLY A 197 13.80 -31.88 -9.25
CA GLY A 197 14.53 -31.81 -10.51
C GLY A 197 14.09 -30.59 -11.35
N ARG A 198 15.05 -29.95 -12.03
CA ARG A 198 14.77 -28.93 -13.05
C ARG A 198 13.77 -29.49 -14.08
N GLY A 199 12.65 -28.80 -14.30
CA GLY A 199 11.61 -29.20 -15.25
C GLY A 199 10.50 -30.11 -14.69
N SER A 200 10.45 -30.35 -13.38
CA SER A 200 9.22 -30.88 -12.75
C SER A 200 8.13 -29.82 -12.88
N SER A 201 7.12 -30.06 -13.71
CA SER A 201 5.97 -29.15 -13.81
C SER A 201 5.43 -28.90 -12.40
N PRO A 202 5.09 -27.64 -12.03
CA PRO A 202 4.53 -27.36 -10.72
C PRO A 202 3.30 -28.27 -10.56
N THR A 203 3.42 -29.27 -9.69
CA THR A 203 2.31 -30.19 -9.45
C THR A 203 1.25 -29.35 -8.79
N ARG A 204 0.21 -29.04 -9.57
CA ARG A 204 -0.88 -28.15 -9.20
C ARG A 204 -1.75 -28.88 -8.19
N VAL A 205 -1.27 -28.98 -6.95
CA VAL A 205 -2.01 -29.58 -5.83
C VAL A 205 -2.87 -28.47 -5.22
N GLU A 206 -3.84 -27.99 -5.99
CA GLU A 206 -4.85 -27.04 -5.49
C GLU A 206 -5.70 -27.72 -4.42
N GLY A 207 -5.85 -27.07 -3.25
CA GLY A 207 -6.87 -27.41 -2.26
C GLY A 207 -6.45 -28.24 -1.05
N ARG A 208 -5.17 -28.64 -0.90
CA ARG A 208 -4.72 -29.29 0.35
C ARG A 208 -4.23 -28.26 1.38
N PRO A 209 -4.55 -28.42 2.68
CA PRO A 209 -3.88 -27.67 3.74
C PRO A 209 -2.37 -27.95 3.75
N TYR A 210 -1.57 -26.93 4.05
CA TYR A 210 -0.11 -27.07 4.17
C TYR A 210 0.26 -27.96 5.36
N THR A 211 1.21 -28.85 5.15
CA THR A 211 1.79 -29.69 6.20
C THR A 211 2.70 -28.88 7.12
N THR A 212 2.97 -29.40 8.32
CA THR A 212 3.87 -28.75 9.29
C THR A 212 5.28 -28.55 8.74
N ILE A 213 5.75 -29.43 7.85
CA ILE A 213 7.08 -29.30 7.22
C ILE A 213 7.07 -28.13 6.23
N GLU A 214 6.07 -28.06 5.37
CA GLU A 214 5.89 -26.98 4.39
C GLU A 214 5.77 -25.62 5.07
N SER A 215 4.90 -25.50 6.08
CA SER A 215 4.73 -24.26 6.85
C SER A 215 6.02 -23.82 7.56
N ASN A 216 6.84 -24.76 8.04
CA ASN A 216 8.13 -24.44 8.67
C ASN A 216 9.21 -24.00 7.67
N LEU A 217 9.17 -24.50 6.43
CA LEU A 217 10.08 -24.03 5.38
C LEU A 217 9.73 -22.59 4.98
N VAL A 218 8.43 -22.32 4.77
CA VAL A 218 7.94 -20.97 4.45
C VAL A 218 8.19 -20.00 5.61
N ARG A 219 8.05 -20.46 6.87
CA ARG A 219 8.43 -19.68 8.06
C ARG A 219 9.85 -19.11 7.94
N ARG A 220 10.82 -19.97 7.67
CA ARG A 220 12.24 -19.58 7.57
C ARG A 220 12.47 -18.58 6.43
N MET A 221 11.81 -18.78 5.30
CA MET A 221 11.87 -17.83 4.19
C MET A 221 11.32 -16.45 4.60
N ILE A 222 10.17 -16.40 5.26
CA ILE A 222 9.59 -15.16 5.77
C ILE A 222 10.55 -14.49 6.76
N GLU A 223 11.14 -15.24 7.70
CA GLU A 223 12.12 -14.71 8.66
C GLU A 223 13.34 -14.10 7.95
N ILE A 224 13.83 -14.71 6.87
CA ILE A 224 14.92 -14.15 6.05
C ILE A 224 14.50 -12.82 5.41
N ILE A 225 13.32 -12.77 4.78
CA ILE A 225 12.79 -11.54 4.16
C ILE A 225 12.62 -10.43 5.21
N LEU A 226 12.13 -10.76 6.40
CA LEU A 226 11.97 -9.80 7.48
C LEU A 226 13.32 -9.29 8.01
N LEU A 227 14.34 -10.14 8.13
CA LEU A 227 15.71 -9.71 8.47
C LEU A 227 16.33 -8.79 7.42
N ASP A 228 16.06 -9.04 6.14
CA ASP A 228 16.48 -8.13 5.07
C ASP A 228 15.71 -6.81 5.15
N ALA A 229 14.43 -6.83 5.54
CA ALA A 229 13.64 -5.63 5.78
C ALA A 229 14.20 -4.80 6.95
N GLU A 230 14.58 -5.43 8.06
CA GLU A 230 15.26 -4.74 9.18
C GLU A 230 16.51 -3.99 8.69
N GLN A 231 17.33 -4.65 7.88
CA GLN A 231 18.54 -4.05 7.30
C GLN A 231 18.23 -2.94 6.31
N ALA A 232 17.16 -3.07 5.51
CA ALA A 232 16.73 -2.08 4.54
C ALA A 232 16.27 -0.77 5.24
N PHE A 233 15.48 -0.89 6.31
CA PHE A 233 15.01 0.24 7.13
C PHE A 233 16.10 0.85 8.04
N GLY A 234 17.16 0.09 8.34
CA GLY A 234 18.22 0.50 9.28
C GLY A 234 18.80 1.92 9.14
N PRO A 235 19.02 2.49 7.94
CA PRO A 235 19.52 3.86 7.80
C PRO A 235 18.51 4.95 8.16
N LEU A 236 17.21 4.65 8.08
CA LEU A 236 16.14 5.59 8.44
C LEU A 236 15.79 5.46 9.92
N SER A 237 15.50 4.23 10.35
CA SER A 237 15.10 3.93 11.71
C SER A 237 15.53 2.51 12.04
N PRO A 238 16.37 2.31 13.07
CA PRO A 238 16.67 0.96 13.54
C PRO A 238 15.38 0.32 14.04
N VAL A 239 14.99 -0.79 13.42
CA VAL A 239 13.76 -1.52 13.72
C VAL A 239 14.00 -3.02 13.63
N SER A 240 13.33 -3.78 14.48
CA SER A 240 13.25 -5.24 14.43
C SER A 240 11.84 -5.70 14.06
N PHE A 241 11.77 -6.68 13.16
CA PHE A 241 10.58 -7.31 12.62
C PHE A 241 10.51 -8.81 12.96
N PRO A 242 10.44 -9.21 14.25
CA PRO A 242 10.20 -10.61 14.60
C PRO A 242 8.87 -11.10 14.03
N LEU A 243 8.91 -12.30 13.43
CA LEU A 243 7.71 -13.04 13.06
C LEU A 243 7.01 -13.53 14.34
N GLU A 244 5.78 -13.08 14.57
CA GLU A 244 5.01 -13.44 15.76
C GLU A 244 4.29 -14.78 15.55
N ARG A 245 3.58 -14.91 14.43
CA ARG A 245 2.80 -16.11 14.10
C ARG A 245 2.60 -16.29 12.60
N LEU A 246 2.25 -17.51 12.23
CA LEU A 246 1.82 -17.88 10.89
C LEU A 246 0.35 -18.29 10.92
N GLU A 247 -0.40 -17.80 9.95
CA GLU A 247 -1.82 -18.07 9.76
C GLU A 247 -2.05 -18.61 8.34
N THR A 248 -3.05 -19.47 8.18
CA THR A 248 -3.48 -19.98 6.86
C THR A 248 -4.79 -19.33 6.40
N ASN A 249 -5.51 -18.68 7.31
CA ASN A 249 -6.77 -18.02 7.03
C ASN A 249 -6.63 -16.51 7.32
N PRO A 250 -6.90 -15.64 6.32
CA PRO A 250 -6.84 -14.18 6.46
C PRO A 250 -7.62 -13.63 7.65
N ARG A 251 -8.73 -14.27 8.05
CA ARG A 251 -9.57 -13.82 9.17
C ARG A 251 -8.85 -13.83 10.52
N PHE A 252 -7.83 -14.66 10.71
CA PHE A 252 -7.03 -14.72 11.94
C PHE A 252 -5.77 -13.85 11.90
N ALA A 253 -5.45 -13.29 10.71
CA ALA A 253 -4.32 -12.40 10.49
C ALA A 253 -4.70 -10.91 10.62
N ALA A 254 -5.86 -10.59 11.21
CA ALA A 254 -6.31 -9.21 11.39
C ALA A 254 -5.43 -8.46 12.40
N ILE A 255 -4.55 -7.60 11.90
CA ILE A 255 -3.61 -6.77 12.68
C ILE A 255 -4.09 -5.32 12.87
N SER A 256 -5.09 -4.91 12.10
CA SER A 256 -5.62 -3.55 12.06
C SER A 256 -7.12 -3.59 11.79
N ARG A 257 -7.82 -2.47 12.00
CA ARG A 257 -9.25 -2.38 11.69
C ARG A 257 -9.45 -2.45 10.17
N PRO A 258 -10.47 -3.15 9.66
CA PRO A 258 -10.71 -3.27 8.21
C PRO A 258 -10.79 -1.95 7.46
N ALA A 259 -11.30 -0.89 8.10
CA ALA A 259 -11.43 0.44 7.52
C ALA A 259 -10.11 1.22 7.41
N ASN A 260 -9.05 0.79 8.10
CA ASN A 260 -7.77 1.48 8.10
C ASN A 260 -7.04 1.25 6.77
N ALA A 261 -6.35 2.28 6.30
CA ALA A 261 -5.49 2.16 5.13
C ALA A 261 -4.16 1.47 5.47
N ALA A 262 -3.61 0.79 4.48
CA ALA A 262 -2.30 0.17 4.51
C ALA A 262 -1.59 0.36 3.17
N ILE A 263 -0.28 0.35 3.22
CA ILE A 263 0.57 0.29 2.02
C ILE A 263 0.81 -1.18 1.75
N MET A 264 0.52 -1.61 0.53
CA MET A 264 0.79 -2.95 0.02
C MET A 264 1.96 -2.86 -0.96
N VAL A 265 2.97 -3.68 -0.71
CA VAL A 265 4.14 -3.82 -1.57
C VAL A 265 4.18 -5.22 -2.13
N GLU A 266 4.14 -5.33 -3.45
CA GLU A 266 4.20 -6.60 -4.15
C GLU A 266 5.62 -6.85 -4.66
N LEU A 267 6.23 -7.93 -4.19
CA LEU A 267 7.53 -8.42 -4.63
C LEU A 267 7.35 -9.68 -5.47
N ARG A 268 7.89 -9.67 -6.68
CA ARG A 268 7.89 -10.83 -7.57
C ARG A 268 9.21 -11.57 -7.43
N ILE A 269 9.13 -12.87 -7.18
CA ILE A 269 10.28 -13.77 -7.04
C ILE A 269 10.26 -14.75 -8.21
N ASP A 270 11.35 -14.74 -8.98
CA ASP A 270 11.55 -15.59 -10.15
C ASP A 270 12.75 -16.54 -9.91
N MET A 271 12.58 -17.80 -10.29
CA MET A 271 13.51 -18.90 -10.11
C MET A 271 13.56 -19.77 -11.38
N GLU A 272 13.99 -19.16 -12.49
CA GLU A 272 14.04 -19.77 -13.83
C GLU A 272 12.65 -20.11 -14.39
N ASP A 273 12.15 -21.32 -14.19
CA ASP A 273 10.87 -21.81 -14.75
C ASP A 273 9.71 -21.77 -13.72
N ARG A 274 9.97 -21.23 -12.53
CA ARG A 274 9.03 -21.23 -11.38
C ARG A 274 9.17 -19.95 -10.58
N GLY A 275 8.16 -19.61 -9.79
CA GLY A 275 8.16 -18.37 -9.03
C GLY A 275 6.81 -18.06 -8.42
N GLY A 276 6.65 -16.81 -7.97
CA GLY A 276 5.39 -16.28 -7.46
C GLY A 276 5.60 -14.96 -6.73
N LYS A 277 4.56 -14.52 -6.00
CA LYS A 277 4.55 -13.21 -5.35
C LYS A 277 4.66 -13.31 -3.82
N VAL A 278 5.30 -12.31 -3.24
CA VAL A 278 5.26 -12.00 -1.80
C VAL A 278 4.71 -10.60 -1.64
N GLU A 279 3.68 -10.46 -0.82
CA GLU A 279 3.05 -9.19 -0.52
C GLU A 279 3.40 -8.78 0.91
N ILE A 280 3.94 -7.58 1.08
CA ILE A 280 4.23 -6.97 2.38
C ILE A 280 3.23 -5.85 2.59
N VAL A 281 2.42 -5.95 3.65
CA VAL A 281 1.40 -4.97 4.00
C VAL A 281 1.76 -4.29 5.32
N LEU A 282 1.87 -2.96 5.24
CA LEU A 282 2.19 -2.08 6.36
C LEU A 282 1.03 -1.11 6.58
N PRO A 283 0.25 -1.27 7.66
CA PRO A 283 -0.76 -0.29 8.04
C PRO A 283 -0.13 1.10 8.26
N TYR A 284 -0.84 2.16 7.86
CA TYR A 284 -0.34 3.54 8.09
C TYR A 284 -0.07 3.82 9.56
N ALA A 285 -0.89 3.27 10.47
CA ALA A 285 -0.70 3.40 11.91
C ALA A 285 0.66 2.85 12.39
N THR A 286 1.20 1.82 11.73
CA THR A 286 2.52 1.25 12.03
C THR A 286 3.66 2.15 11.54
N LEU A 287 3.43 2.93 10.49
CA LEU A 287 4.43 3.84 9.91
C LEU A 287 4.40 5.24 10.54
N GLU A 288 3.39 5.57 11.35
CA GLU A 288 3.22 6.90 11.96
C GLU A 288 4.48 7.38 12.70
N PRO A 289 5.17 6.57 13.53
CA PRO A 289 6.36 7.02 14.27
C PRO A 289 7.54 7.44 13.39
N ILE A 290 7.62 6.94 12.15
CA ILE A 290 8.68 7.24 11.19
C ILE A 290 8.18 8.06 10.01
N ARG A 291 6.94 8.56 10.06
CA ARG A 291 6.27 9.23 8.95
C ARG A 291 7.05 10.44 8.45
N GLU A 292 7.55 11.28 9.35
CA GLU A 292 8.33 12.47 8.97
C GLU A 292 9.62 12.10 8.25
N LEU A 293 10.31 11.03 8.68
CA LEU A 293 11.53 10.54 8.03
C LEU A 293 11.23 9.96 6.63
N LEU A 294 10.06 9.36 6.45
CA LEU A 294 9.62 8.82 5.16
C LEU A 294 9.22 9.92 4.16
N LEU A 295 8.80 11.09 4.66
CA LEU A 295 8.48 12.27 3.86
C LEU A 295 9.71 13.11 3.51
N GLN A 296 10.73 13.11 4.38
CA GLN A 296 11.98 13.82 4.11
C GLN A 296 12.71 13.16 2.95
N MET A 297 12.80 13.86 1.81
CA MET A 297 13.72 13.49 0.75
C MET A 297 15.15 13.75 1.23
N PHE A 298 15.79 12.75 1.83
CA PHE A 298 17.22 12.82 2.12
C PHE A 298 18.00 12.79 0.80
N MET A 299 18.30 13.97 0.27
CA MET A 299 19.35 14.14 -0.75
C MET A 299 20.70 13.92 -0.08
N GLY A 300 21.11 12.65 -0.03
CA GLY A 300 22.45 12.27 0.40
C GLY A 300 22.58 12.04 1.90
N GLU A 301 22.39 10.79 2.31
CA GLU A 301 23.49 10.01 2.87
C GLU A 301 23.23 8.50 2.61
N LYS A 302 24.21 7.83 2.01
CA LYS A 302 24.43 6.38 1.91
C LYS A 302 23.33 5.48 1.32
N PHE A 303 22.39 5.99 0.54
CA PHE A 303 21.69 5.15 -0.43
C PHE A 303 22.54 5.11 -1.71
N GLY A 304 22.79 3.91 -2.22
CA GLY A 304 23.78 3.64 -3.28
C GLY A 304 23.73 4.68 -4.39
N ARG A 305 24.92 5.16 -4.78
CA ARG A 305 25.13 6.10 -5.88
C ARG A 305 24.31 5.61 -7.08
N ASP A 306 23.36 6.41 -7.53
CA ASP A 306 22.74 6.20 -8.83
C ASP A 306 23.67 6.85 -9.87
N PRO A 307 24.49 6.06 -10.59
CA PRO A 307 25.45 6.60 -11.54
C PRO A 307 24.76 7.28 -12.72
N ILE A 308 23.51 6.89 -13.03
CA ILE A 308 22.73 7.45 -14.13
C ILE A 308 22.30 8.87 -13.77
N TRP A 309 21.76 9.05 -12.56
CA TRP A 309 21.39 10.38 -12.07
C TRP A 309 22.59 11.31 -11.91
N GLU A 310 23.73 10.81 -11.37
CA GLU A 310 24.97 11.58 -11.26
C GLU A 310 25.46 12.07 -12.64
N GLU A 311 25.45 11.21 -13.66
CA GLU A 311 25.87 11.54 -15.02
C GLU A 311 24.93 12.54 -15.69
N HIS A 312 23.61 12.37 -15.54
CA HIS A 312 22.63 13.33 -16.04
C HIS A 312 22.76 14.69 -15.36
N LEU A 313 22.86 14.74 -14.02
CA LEU A 313 23.03 15.99 -13.31
C LEU A 313 24.35 16.68 -13.67
N ALA A 314 25.45 15.93 -13.77
CA ALA A 314 26.72 16.49 -14.20
C ALA A 314 26.60 17.09 -15.61
N THR A 315 25.95 16.39 -16.53
CA THR A 315 25.72 16.86 -17.90
C THR A 315 24.93 18.17 -17.92
N GLU A 316 23.83 18.24 -17.17
CA GLU A 316 22.97 19.43 -17.08
C GLU A 316 23.67 20.61 -16.38
N VAL A 317 24.47 20.35 -15.34
CA VAL A 317 25.26 21.40 -14.68
C VAL A 317 26.33 21.95 -15.62
N TYR A 318 26.96 21.10 -16.44
CA TYR A 318 27.95 21.52 -17.43
C TYR A 318 27.33 22.27 -18.62
N SER A 319 26.08 21.93 -19.01
CA SER A 319 25.37 22.58 -20.12
C SER A 319 24.65 23.87 -19.71
N SER A 320 24.51 24.13 -18.42
CA SER A 320 23.81 25.30 -17.90
C SER A 320 24.46 26.61 -18.34
N GLU A 321 23.64 27.48 -18.93
CA GLU A 321 24.06 28.81 -19.33
C GLU A 321 24.11 29.74 -18.11
N VAL A 322 25.25 30.41 -17.92
CA VAL A 322 25.47 31.31 -16.79
C VAL A 322 25.73 32.72 -17.30
N GLN A 323 25.01 33.69 -16.74
CA GLN A 323 25.22 35.11 -17.06
C GLN A 323 26.50 35.61 -16.39
N VAL A 324 27.33 36.26 -17.19
CA VAL A 324 28.62 36.81 -16.76
C VAL A 324 28.60 38.32 -17.00
N ASP A 325 28.88 39.08 -15.94
CA ASP A 325 28.93 40.52 -15.95
C ASP A 325 30.37 41.03 -16.03
N ALA A 326 30.57 42.02 -16.90
CA ALA A 326 31.82 42.76 -16.99
C ALA A 326 31.69 44.09 -16.26
N VAL A 327 32.26 44.17 -15.06
CA VAL A 327 32.17 45.34 -14.20
C VAL A 327 33.41 46.21 -14.40
N LEU A 328 33.21 47.36 -15.04
CA LEU A 328 34.27 48.36 -15.28
C LEU A 328 34.74 48.99 -13.96
N TYR A 329 33.78 49.40 -13.12
CA TYR A 329 34.06 50.07 -11.86
C TYR A 329 32.91 49.85 -10.89
N GLU A 330 33.23 49.58 -9.62
CA GLU A 330 32.27 49.41 -8.54
C GLU A 330 32.67 50.33 -7.40
N ASN A 331 31.70 51.07 -6.85
CA ASN A 331 31.94 52.04 -5.79
C ASN A 331 30.79 52.04 -4.80
N THR A 332 31.14 52.09 -3.51
CA THR A 332 30.17 52.21 -2.42
C THR A 332 29.87 53.69 -2.19
N ILE A 333 28.65 54.10 -2.51
CA ILE A 333 28.20 55.49 -2.38
C ILE A 333 27.14 55.57 -1.27
N PRO A 334 27.16 56.58 -0.37
CA PRO A 334 26.11 56.77 0.62
C PRO A 334 24.74 56.94 -0.05
N LEU A 335 23.69 56.30 0.49
CA LEU A 335 22.34 56.35 -0.06
C LEU A 335 21.83 57.79 -0.26
N GLN A 336 22.15 58.69 0.69
CA GLN A 336 21.79 60.11 0.59
C GLN A 336 22.34 60.78 -0.68
N ARG A 337 23.55 60.39 -1.13
CA ARG A 337 24.14 60.94 -2.35
C ARG A 337 23.46 60.39 -3.60
N VAL A 338 23.00 59.13 -3.57
CA VAL A 338 22.24 58.51 -4.66
C VAL A 338 20.87 59.19 -4.82
N LEU A 339 20.20 59.50 -3.71
CA LEU A 339 18.91 60.19 -3.71
C LEU A 339 18.98 61.63 -4.24
N ASN A 340 20.14 62.27 -4.12
CA ASN A 340 20.38 63.64 -4.55
C ASN A 340 21.04 63.72 -5.96
N LEU A 341 21.03 62.64 -6.75
CA LEU A 341 21.57 62.67 -8.11
C LEU A 341 20.63 63.44 -9.05
N GLU A 342 21.19 64.36 -9.82
CA GLU A 342 20.46 65.14 -10.82
C GLU A 342 20.86 64.76 -12.24
N VAL A 343 19.91 64.85 -13.18
CA VAL A 343 20.16 64.58 -14.60
C VAL A 343 21.20 65.57 -15.13
N GLY A 344 22.30 65.07 -15.67
CA GLY A 344 23.44 65.87 -16.14
C GLY A 344 24.64 65.88 -15.19
N GLN A 345 24.53 65.26 -14.01
CA GLN A 345 25.65 65.11 -13.10
C GLN A 345 26.66 64.07 -13.60
N THR A 346 27.94 64.45 -13.63
CA THR A 346 29.04 63.55 -14.02
C THR A 346 29.51 62.73 -12.82
N LEU A 347 29.52 61.41 -12.96
CA LEU A 347 30.15 60.48 -12.02
C LEU A 347 31.56 60.17 -12.51
N LEU A 348 32.57 60.53 -11.74
CA LEU A 348 33.94 60.09 -12.02
C LEU A 348 34.14 58.65 -11.55
N PHE A 349 34.65 57.81 -12.43
CA PHE A 349 35.17 56.49 -12.10
C PHE A 349 36.68 56.60 -11.86
N ASP A 350 37.19 55.92 -10.83
CA ASP A 350 38.61 55.89 -10.51
C ASP A 350 39.30 54.77 -11.30
N THR A 351 39.09 54.78 -12.62
CA THR A 351 39.54 53.74 -13.55
C THR A 351 39.80 54.37 -14.91
N GLY A 352 40.99 54.15 -15.43
CA GLY A 352 41.42 54.58 -16.74
C GLY A 352 41.07 53.58 -17.85
N PRO A 353 41.17 53.98 -19.13
CA PRO A 353 40.80 53.14 -20.28
C PRO A 353 41.65 51.86 -20.46
N ARG A 354 42.76 51.74 -19.74
CA ARG A 354 43.68 50.58 -19.81
C ARG A 354 43.69 49.73 -18.54
N ASP A 355 42.87 50.08 -17.57
CA ASP A 355 42.80 49.34 -16.33
C ASP A 355 41.96 48.05 -16.54
N PRO A 356 42.29 46.97 -15.81
CA PRO A 356 41.60 45.70 -15.95
C PRO A 356 40.15 45.78 -15.44
N VAL A 357 39.23 45.21 -16.21
CA VAL A 357 37.81 45.03 -15.90
C VAL A 357 37.62 43.76 -15.09
N GLN A 358 36.75 43.79 -14.08
CA GLN A 358 36.40 42.60 -13.31
C GLN A 358 35.29 41.80 -14.00
N VAL A 359 35.51 40.50 -14.13
CA VAL A 359 34.52 39.55 -14.65
C VAL A 359 33.85 38.86 -13.46
N LYS A 360 32.54 39.04 -13.32
CA LYS A 360 31.74 38.51 -12.23
C LYS A 360 30.65 37.58 -12.74
N CYS A 361 30.27 36.62 -11.91
CA CYS A 361 29.11 35.76 -12.13
C CYS A 361 28.28 35.76 -10.84
N GLY A 362 27.04 36.24 -10.90
CA GLY A 362 26.15 36.26 -9.73
C GLY A 362 26.74 36.97 -8.50
N GLY A 363 27.56 38.01 -8.71
CA GLY A 363 28.25 38.75 -7.64
C GLY A 363 29.62 38.19 -7.21
N VAL A 364 30.01 36.99 -7.66
CA VAL A 364 31.32 36.41 -7.38
C VAL A 364 32.33 36.83 -8.43
N ALA A 365 33.45 37.42 -8.01
CA ALA A 365 34.55 37.81 -8.91
C ALA A 365 35.36 36.58 -9.38
N LEU A 366 35.23 36.24 -10.67
CA LEU A 366 35.87 35.07 -11.28
C LEU A 366 37.32 35.38 -11.70
N THR A 367 37.50 36.45 -12.47
CA THR A 367 38.80 36.85 -13.03
C THR A 367 38.81 38.34 -13.42
N GLU A 368 39.94 38.79 -13.95
CA GLU A 368 40.17 40.13 -14.46
C GLU A 368 40.63 40.06 -15.92
N GLY A 369 40.18 41.00 -16.75
CA GLY A 369 40.51 41.05 -18.16
C GLY A 369 40.66 42.47 -18.69
N LEU A 370 41.28 42.60 -19.86
CA LEU A 370 41.45 43.88 -20.53
C LEU A 370 40.30 44.09 -21.51
N MET A 371 39.69 45.28 -21.46
CA MET A 371 38.66 45.65 -22.41
C MET A 371 39.30 45.87 -23.79
N GLY A 372 38.67 45.30 -24.82
CA GLY A 372 39.04 45.46 -26.21
C GLY A 372 37.80 45.43 -27.09
N HIS A 373 38.04 45.30 -28.40
CA HIS A 373 36.97 45.04 -29.35
C HIS A 373 37.38 43.90 -30.27
N VAL A 374 36.41 43.08 -30.65
CA VAL A 374 36.52 42.10 -31.72
C VAL A 374 35.40 42.42 -32.70
N ASP A 375 35.77 42.80 -33.92
CA ASP A 375 34.86 43.34 -34.94
C ASP A 375 34.05 44.53 -34.41
N ASP A 376 32.73 44.40 -34.35
CA ASP A 376 31.81 45.46 -33.87
C ASP A 376 31.32 45.19 -32.43
N ARG A 377 31.93 44.24 -31.72
CA ARG A 377 31.54 43.85 -30.36
C ARG A 377 32.62 44.20 -29.35
N ILE A 378 32.18 44.69 -28.18
CA ILE A 378 33.05 44.83 -27.01
C ILE A 378 33.48 43.43 -26.57
N SER A 379 34.77 43.24 -26.40
CA SER A 379 35.37 41.97 -25.99
C SER A 379 36.25 42.17 -24.77
N ILE A 380 36.45 41.12 -23.98
CA ILE A 380 37.33 41.17 -22.82
C ILE A 380 38.36 40.05 -22.96
N GLU A 381 39.63 40.43 -23.03
CA GLU A 381 40.74 39.49 -23.04
C GLU A 381 41.04 39.06 -21.60
N ILE A 382 40.87 37.77 -21.31
CA ILE A 382 41.11 37.23 -19.97
C ILE A 382 42.62 37.24 -19.69
N SER A 383 43.05 38.12 -18.79
CA SER A 383 44.47 38.31 -18.45
C SER A 383 44.99 37.32 -17.41
N LYS A 384 44.08 36.82 -16.55
CA LYS A 384 44.38 35.89 -15.46
C LYS A 384 43.56 34.62 -15.60
N LYS A 385 44.17 33.48 -15.28
CA LYS A 385 43.43 32.22 -15.17
C LYS A 385 42.28 32.39 -14.17
N LEU A 386 41.14 31.77 -14.47
CA LEU A 386 39.99 31.71 -13.57
C LEU A 386 40.48 31.28 -12.18
N LYS A 387 40.09 32.03 -11.15
CA LYS A 387 40.36 31.61 -9.78
C LYS A 387 39.70 30.26 -9.58
N GLN A 388 40.51 29.22 -9.40
CA GLN A 388 39.97 27.94 -8.98
C GLN A 388 39.27 28.16 -7.64
N PRO A 389 38.01 27.72 -7.49
CA PRO A 389 37.34 27.77 -6.21
C PRO A 389 38.23 27.02 -5.21
N LYS A 390 38.62 27.69 -4.12
CA LYS A 390 39.39 27.09 -3.02
C LYS A 390 38.57 26.04 -2.23
N MET A 391 37.30 25.92 -2.59
CA MET A 391 36.33 25.05 -1.97
C MET A 391 36.48 23.66 -2.59
N THR A 392 37.40 22.89 -2.04
CA THR A 392 37.34 21.44 -2.20
C THR A 392 36.06 20.94 -1.53
N LEU A 393 35.53 19.81 -2.00
CA LEU A 393 34.34 19.18 -1.42
C LEU A 393 34.51 18.98 0.11
N ALA A 394 35.71 18.62 0.54
CA ALA A 394 36.11 18.53 1.95
C ALA A 394 36.06 19.87 2.72
N ALA A 395 36.28 21.01 2.06
CA ALA A 395 36.17 22.33 2.69
C ALA A 395 34.71 22.79 2.81
N PHE A 396 33.85 22.38 1.87
CA PHE A 396 32.40 22.60 1.94
C PHE A 396 31.74 21.80 3.07
N GLU A 397 32.07 20.51 3.16
CA GLU A 397 31.60 19.63 4.25
C GLU A 397 31.97 20.19 5.62
N LYS A 398 33.19 20.73 5.74
CA LYS A 398 33.69 21.32 6.98
C LYS A 398 32.99 22.64 7.35
N SER A 399 32.63 23.48 6.37
CA SER A 399 31.83 24.69 6.64
C SER A 399 30.41 24.34 7.05
N LEU A 400 29.81 23.34 6.41
CA LEU A 400 28.46 22.87 6.71
C LEU A 400 28.38 22.27 8.12
N GLN A 401 29.39 21.49 8.53
CA GLN A 401 29.51 21.01 9.91
C GLN A 401 29.66 22.15 10.91
N SER A 402 30.44 23.19 10.60
CA SER A 402 30.58 24.33 11.50
C SER A 402 29.28 25.14 11.65
N GLU A 403 28.47 25.25 10.60
CA GLU A 403 27.16 25.93 10.67
C GLU A 403 26.12 25.11 11.45
N LEU A 404 26.20 23.77 11.38
CA LEU A 404 25.37 22.85 12.18
C LEU A 404 25.76 22.80 13.66
N GLU A 405 27.02 23.09 14.02
CA GLU A 405 27.48 23.15 15.41
C GLU A 405 27.22 24.52 16.08
N THR A 406 26.89 25.54 15.29
CA THR A 406 26.69 26.93 15.78
C THR A 406 25.22 27.33 15.90
N ASN A 407 24.29 26.50 15.42
CA ASN A 407 22.84 26.57 15.68
C ASN A 407 22.43 25.44 16.62
#